data_AF-A0A973AC30-F1
#
_entry.id   AF-A0A973AC30-F1
#
_cell.length_a   1.000
_cell.length_b   1.000
_cell.length_c   1.000
_cell.angle_alpha   90.00
_cell.angle_beta   90.00
_cell.angle_gamma   90.00
#
_symmetry.space_group_name_H-M   'P 1'
#
loop_
_entity.id
_entity.type
_entity.pdbx_description
1 polymer ?
#
loop_
_entity_poly.entity_id
_entity_poly.type
_entity_poly.pdbx_seq_one_letter_code
_entity_poly.pdbx_strand_id
1 'polypeptide(L)'
;MSSASPSNLSFVDGFDAAGPALPGAELKWLKTLRQSGFERFNDHGLPSSKLESWKYTRLRSLEDTKFLPVTDEDAVASVDLVPSVLPASDSRTRLVFVNGRMRPELWVDGDLPDGVSVECLRDMLTRGADWTEDYLGKIAHADTGNQALLELNTAMMDSGFVLKVEPGVKVEQPIEVVFIGGLTKHPVAYFPRNLMVLGKGAEATVVKHHVGMGVGAYFANSVSEIDVGEGA
;
A
#
# COMPACT_ATOMS: atom_id res chain seq x y z
N MET A 1 9.99 1.09 -33.59
CA MET A 1 10.18 1.94 -32.41
C MET A 1 8.90 2.74 -32.24
N SER A 2 7.98 2.25 -31.40
CA SER A 2 6.71 2.92 -31.13
C SER A 2 6.97 3.92 -30.02
N SER A 3 7.01 5.21 -30.33
CA SER A 3 6.98 6.26 -29.32
C SER A 3 5.64 6.14 -28.59
N ALA A 4 5.67 5.73 -27.33
CA ALA A 4 4.50 5.86 -26.47
C ALA A 4 4.16 7.35 -26.39
N SER A 5 2.92 7.71 -26.73
CA SER A 5 2.41 9.04 -26.42
C SER A 5 2.45 9.22 -24.91
N PRO A 6 2.84 10.40 -24.38
CA PRO A 6 2.81 10.67 -22.95
C PRO A 6 1.40 10.35 -22.42
N SER A 7 1.34 9.54 -21.37
CA SER A 7 0.06 9.06 -20.84
C SER A 7 -0.70 10.23 -20.21
N ASN A 8 -1.88 10.58 -20.76
CA ASN A 8 -2.83 11.56 -20.22
C ASN A 8 -3.50 11.10 -18.90
N LEU A 9 -2.80 10.31 -18.09
CA LEU A 9 -3.33 9.77 -16.85
C LEU A 9 -3.22 10.83 -15.76
N SER A 10 -4.31 11.10 -15.04
CA SER A 10 -4.34 12.05 -13.92
C SER A 10 -3.30 11.72 -12.83
N PHE A 11 -2.81 10.48 -12.80
CA PHE A 11 -1.75 10.04 -11.90
C PHE A 11 -0.38 10.65 -12.22
N VAL A 12 -0.08 10.90 -13.50
CA VAL A 12 1.21 11.47 -13.93
C VAL A 12 1.29 12.94 -13.53
N ASP A 13 0.24 13.71 -13.85
CA ASP A 13 0.12 15.12 -13.43
C ASP A 13 0.14 15.26 -11.89
N GLY A 14 -0.31 14.22 -11.18
CA GLY A 14 -0.35 14.19 -9.73
C GLY A 14 1.01 14.01 -9.06
N PHE A 15 2.02 13.42 -9.73
CA PHE A 15 3.29 13.06 -9.09
C PHE A 15 4.12 14.29 -8.70
N ASP A 16 4.34 15.23 -9.61
CA ASP A 16 5.13 16.43 -9.33
C ASP A 16 4.50 17.29 -8.22
N ALA A 17 3.17 17.35 -8.19
CA ALA A 17 2.42 18.07 -7.17
C ALA A 17 2.40 17.34 -5.82
N ALA A 18 2.29 16.01 -5.82
CA ALA A 18 2.18 15.20 -4.60
C ALA A 18 3.54 14.90 -3.95
N GLY A 19 4.61 14.81 -4.74
CA GLY A 19 5.95 14.39 -4.30
C GLY A 19 6.42 15.02 -2.98
N PRO A 20 6.37 16.37 -2.83
CA PRO A 20 6.76 17.03 -1.58
C PRO A 20 5.89 16.72 -0.36
N ALA A 21 4.65 16.28 -0.56
CA ALA A 21 3.70 15.96 0.51
C ALA A 21 3.68 14.46 0.87
N LEU A 22 4.38 13.61 0.11
CA LEU A 22 4.44 12.18 0.40
C LEU A 22 5.38 11.88 1.59
N PRO A 23 5.07 10.87 2.43
CA PRO A 23 5.89 10.55 3.59
C PRO A 23 7.31 10.16 3.18
N GLY A 24 8.31 10.58 3.96
CA GLY A 24 9.72 10.32 3.70
C GLY A 24 10.29 11.07 2.48
N ALA A 25 9.69 12.18 2.03
CA ALA A 25 10.20 13.00 0.92
C ALA A 25 11.65 13.48 1.10
N GLU A 26 12.10 13.61 2.35
CA GLU A 26 13.48 13.99 2.72
C GLU A 26 14.49 12.83 2.61
N LEU A 27 14.02 11.58 2.51
CA LEU A 27 14.87 10.40 2.39
C LEU A 27 15.38 10.24 0.95
N LYS A 28 16.69 10.41 0.75
CA LYS A 28 17.30 10.36 -0.60
C LYS A 28 17.06 9.06 -1.34
N TRP A 29 17.17 7.92 -0.65
CA TRP A 29 16.93 6.60 -1.23
C TRP A 29 15.48 6.46 -1.70
N LEU A 30 14.52 6.92 -0.89
CA LEU A 30 13.10 6.82 -1.20
C LEU A 30 12.71 7.76 -2.34
N LYS A 31 13.28 8.97 -2.36
CA LYS A 31 13.11 9.89 -3.49
C LYS A 31 13.60 9.26 -4.80
N THR A 32 14.75 8.59 -4.77
CA THR A 32 15.31 7.90 -5.93
C THR A 32 14.42 6.73 -6.36
N LEU A 33 13.92 5.94 -5.40
CA LEU A 33 13.02 4.83 -5.65
C LEU A 33 11.70 5.30 -6.28
N ARG A 34 11.09 6.36 -5.74
CA ARG A 34 9.85 6.96 -6.27
C ARG A 34 10.04 7.52 -7.68
N GLN A 35 11.13 8.27 -7.90
CA GLN A 35 11.46 8.82 -9.22
C GLN A 35 11.61 7.69 -10.25
N SER A 36 12.31 6.62 -9.90
CA SER A 36 12.47 5.46 -10.78
C SER A 36 11.14 4.76 -11.08
N GLY A 37 10.24 4.66 -10.10
CA GLY A 37 8.89 4.13 -10.29
C GLY A 37 8.06 5.02 -11.22
N PHE A 38 8.13 6.34 -11.03
CA PHE A 38 7.41 7.31 -11.85
C PHE A 38 7.88 7.29 -13.31
N GLU A 39 9.19 7.31 -13.55
CA GLU A 39 9.76 7.27 -14.89
C GLU A 39 9.32 6.02 -15.66
N ARG A 40 9.42 4.84 -15.03
CA ARG A 40 8.95 3.59 -15.65
C ARG A 40 7.45 3.60 -15.93
N PHE A 41 6.65 4.08 -15.00
CA PHE A 41 5.21 4.19 -15.21
C PHE A 41 4.86 5.19 -16.33
N ASN A 42 5.55 6.33 -16.39
CA ASN A 42 5.33 7.34 -17.41
C ASN A 42 5.72 6.84 -18.82
N ASP A 43 6.78 6.03 -18.91
CA ASP A 43 7.21 5.41 -20.17
C ASP A 43 6.24 4.33 -20.67
N HIS A 44 5.69 3.51 -19.75
CA HIS A 44 4.83 2.38 -20.10
C HIS A 44 3.33 2.68 -20.11
N GLY A 45 2.88 3.62 -19.27
CA GLY A 45 1.48 3.90 -18.99
C GLY A 45 0.74 2.70 -18.37
N LEU A 46 -0.59 2.81 -18.30
CA LEU A 46 -1.42 1.66 -17.94
C LEU A 46 -1.31 0.56 -19.01
N PRO A 47 -1.32 -0.72 -18.59
CA PRO A 47 -1.23 -1.82 -19.53
C PRO A 47 -2.50 -1.92 -20.36
N SER A 48 -2.32 -2.22 -21.65
CA SER A 48 -3.42 -2.41 -22.60
C SER A 48 -3.67 -3.89 -22.86
N SER A 49 -4.82 -4.21 -23.47
CA SER A 49 -5.17 -5.58 -23.89
C SER A 49 -4.23 -6.16 -24.97
N LYS A 50 -3.28 -5.37 -25.48
CA LYS A 50 -2.19 -5.85 -26.35
C LYS A 50 -1.16 -6.69 -25.58
N LEU A 51 -1.04 -6.48 -24.28
CA LEU A 51 -0.19 -7.29 -23.41
C LEU A 51 -0.97 -8.54 -22.98
N GLU A 52 -0.35 -9.72 -23.13
CA GLU A 52 -1.03 -11.01 -22.91
C GLU A 52 -1.63 -11.13 -21.51
N SER A 53 -0.91 -10.69 -20.47
CA SER A 53 -1.39 -10.67 -19.08
C SER A 53 -2.60 -9.74 -18.84
N TRP A 54 -2.90 -8.85 -19.78
CA TRP A 54 -3.99 -7.85 -19.68
C TRP A 54 -5.06 -8.00 -20.75
N LYS A 55 -4.98 -9.05 -21.59
CA LYS A 55 -5.92 -9.27 -22.70
C LYS A 55 -7.39 -9.24 -22.28
N TYR A 56 -7.70 -9.71 -21.08
CA TYR A 56 -9.06 -9.83 -20.55
C TYR A 56 -9.40 -8.79 -19.48
N THR A 57 -8.46 -7.92 -19.11
CA THR A 57 -8.62 -6.91 -18.04
C THR A 57 -8.65 -5.53 -18.67
N ARG A 58 -9.82 -4.88 -18.69
CA ARG A 58 -9.99 -3.56 -19.28
C ARG A 58 -9.75 -2.47 -18.22
N LEU A 59 -8.76 -1.60 -18.46
CA LEU A 59 -8.41 -0.51 -17.55
C LEU A 59 -8.94 0.87 -17.95
N ARG A 60 -9.78 0.95 -18.99
CA ARG A 60 -10.34 2.22 -19.48
C ARG A 60 -11.01 3.05 -18.38
N SER A 61 -11.73 2.42 -17.45
CA SER A 61 -12.35 3.14 -16.34
C SER A 61 -11.35 3.83 -15.41
N LEU A 62 -10.10 3.33 -15.32
CA LEU A 62 -9.02 4.01 -14.61
C LEU A 62 -8.45 5.19 -15.41
N GLU A 63 -8.43 5.08 -16.74
CA GLU A 63 -7.97 6.14 -17.65
C GLU A 63 -8.95 7.32 -17.70
N ASP A 64 -10.26 7.02 -17.76
CA ASP A 64 -11.33 8.01 -17.95
C ASP A 64 -11.73 8.71 -16.63
N THR A 65 -11.27 8.20 -15.48
CA THR A 65 -11.64 8.75 -14.17
C THR A 65 -10.53 9.64 -13.63
N LYS A 66 -10.85 10.90 -13.34
CA LYS A 66 -9.96 11.80 -12.60
C LYS A 66 -10.01 11.47 -11.11
N PHE A 67 -9.03 10.73 -10.62
CA PHE A 67 -8.86 10.46 -9.20
C PHE A 67 -8.10 11.58 -8.50
N LEU A 68 -8.54 11.94 -7.30
CA LEU A 68 -7.84 12.88 -6.43
C LEU A 68 -7.07 12.14 -5.33
N PRO A 69 -5.95 12.71 -4.82
CA PRO A 69 -5.31 12.22 -3.61
C PRO A 69 -6.27 12.31 -2.42
N VAL A 70 -6.18 11.34 -1.51
CA VAL A 70 -6.97 11.33 -0.28
C VAL A 70 -6.40 12.33 0.71
N THR A 71 -7.25 13.23 1.20
CA THR A 71 -6.92 14.18 2.28
C THR A 71 -7.23 13.58 3.65
N ASP A 72 -6.73 14.19 4.72
CA ASP A 72 -7.08 13.74 6.08
C ASP A 72 -8.57 13.95 6.39
N GLU A 73 -9.24 14.93 5.78
CA GLU A 73 -10.70 15.10 5.90
C GLU A 73 -11.47 13.92 5.28
N ASP A 74 -10.99 13.38 4.15
CA ASP A 74 -11.56 12.20 3.49
C ASP A 74 -11.36 10.90 4.30
N ALA A 75 -10.44 10.91 5.28
CA ALA A 75 -10.18 9.80 6.20
C ALA A 75 -11.17 9.74 7.37
N VAL A 76 -11.73 10.90 7.76
CA VAL A 76 -12.63 11.08 8.92
C VAL A 76 -14.06 10.64 8.61
N ALA A 77 -14.28 9.96 7.47
CA ALA A 77 -15.59 9.42 7.14
C ALA A 77 -16.10 8.46 8.24
N SER A 78 -17.41 8.52 8.47
CA SER A 78 -18.18 7.88 9.55
C SER A 78 -18.10 6.36 9.51
N VAL A 79 -17.03 5.81 10.07
CA VAL A 79 -16.89 4.39 10.34
C VAL A 79 -16.79 4.24 11.84
N ASP A 80 -17.94 4.09 12.49
CA ASP A 80 -18.00 3.92 13.94
C ASP A 80 -17.64 2.48 14.34
N LEU A 81 -17.87 1.52 13.44
CA LEU A 81 -17.54 0.12 13.65
C LEU A 81 -17.27 -0.59 12.32
N VAL A 82 -16.21 -1.37 12.31
CA VAL A 82 -15.93 -2.32 11.22
C VAL A 82 -16.05 -3.71 11.82
N PRO A 83 -17.10 -4.49 11.49
CA PRO A 83 -17.18 -5.86 11.98
C PRO A 83 -16.01 -6.69 11.44
N SER A 84 -15.40 -7.50 12.31
CA SER A 84 -14.42 -8.50 11.89
C SER A 84 -15.17 -9.78 11.50
N VAL A 85 -14.70 -10.46 10.46
CA VAL A 85 -15.16 -11.81 10.09
C VAL A 85 -14.39 -12.91 10.82
N LEU A 86 -13.33 -12.53 11.56
CA LEU A 86 -12.60 -13.44 12.42
C LEU A 86 -13.33 -13.60 13.77
N PRO A 87 -13.13 -14.72 14.48
CA PRO A 87 -13.66 -14.89 15.83
C PRO A 87 -13.30 -13.72 16.74
N ALA A 88 -14.20 -13.34 17.65
CA ALA A 88 -13.91 -12.31 18.64
C ALA A 88 -12.68 -12.71 19.46
N SER A 89 -11.75 -11.77 19.63
CA SER A 89 -10.54 -11.94 20.44
C SER A 89 -10.11 -10.58 20.93
N ASP A 90 -9.93 -10.45 22.24
CA ASP A 90 -9.47 -9.21 22.87
C ASP A 90 -7.94 -9.02 22.73
N SER A 91 -7.22 -10.08 22.35
CA SER A 91 -5.76 -10.11 22.21
C SER A 91 -5.28 -9.96 20.76
N ARG A 92 -6.20 -9.80 19.80
CA ARG A 92 -5.84 -9.68 18.38
C ARG A 92 -5.46 -8.24 18.02
N THR A 93 -4.24 -8.07 17.52
CA THR A 93 -3.82 -6.81 16.89
C THR A 93 -4.66 -6.53 15.65
N ARG A 94 -5.15 -5.29 15.54
CA ARG A 94 -6.01 -4.87 14.44
C ARG A 94 -5.66 -3.47 13.96
N LEU A 95 -5.50 -3.34 12.65
CA LEU A 95 -5.24 -2.10 11.94
C LEU A 95 -6.41 -1.77 11.02
N VAL A 96 -6.86 -0.52 11.00
CA VAL A 96 -7.91 -0.05 10.09
C VAL A 96 -7.42 1.16 9.30
N PHE A 97 -7.59 1.08 7.98
CA PHE A 97 -7.30 2.15 7.03
C PHE A 97 -8.58 2.53 6.29
N VAL A 98 -8.88 3.82 6.20
CA VAL A 98 -9.98 4.38 5.40
C VAL A 98 -9.37 5.20 4.28
N ASN A 99 -9.64 4.81 3.03
CA ASN A 99 -9.07 5.41 1.82
C ASN A 99 -7.52 5.52 1.90
N GLY A 100 -6.85 4.54 2.50
CA GLY A 100 -5.38 4.55 2.70
C GLY A 100 -4.89 5.37 3.91
N ARG A 101 -5.76 6.01 4.68
CA ARG A 101 -5.37 6.74 5.90
C ARG A 101 -5.65 5.87 7.12
N MET A 102 -4.66 5.71 8.00
CA MET A 102 -4.85 4.94 9.24
C MET A 102 -5.88 5.64 10.12
N ARG A 103 -6.69 4.84 10.85
CA ARG A 103 -7.62 5.29 11.88
C ARG A 103 -7.12 4.84 13.24
N PRO A 104 -6.25 5.63 13.92
CA PRO A 104 -5.66 5.25 15.21
C PRO A 104 -6.70 4.92 16.29
N GLU A 105 -7.88 5.53 16.25
CA GLU A 105 -8.98 5.28 17.16
C GLU A 105 -9.67 3.91 16.96
N LEU A 106 -9.45 3.27 15.80
CA LEU A 106 -9.90 1.91 15.50
C LEU A 106 -8.75 0.89 15.58
N TRP A 107 -7.56 1.33 16.00
CA TRP A 107 -6.42 0.47 16.24
C TRP A 107 -6.62 -0.33 17.53
N VAL A 108 -6.29 -1.62 17.47
CA VAL A 108 -6.22 -2.48 18.64
C VAL A 108 -4.79 -3.02 18.70
N ASP A 109 -4.06 -2.71 19.77
CA ASP A 109 -2.68 -3.17 19.95
C ASP A 109 -2.61 -4.71 20.01
N GLY A 110 -3.56 -5.34 20.70
CA GLY A 110 -3.54 -6.78 20.97
C GLY A 110 -2.37 -7.19 21.87
N ASP A 111 -2.14 -8.49 22.00
CA ASP A 111 -1.06 -9.08 22.79
C ASP A 111 0.08 -9.55 21.87
N LEU A 112 0.76 -8.60 21.23
CA LEU A 112 1.95 -8.92 20.44
C LEU A 112 3.12 -9.35 21.36
N PRO A 113 3.81 -10.46 21.05
CA PRO A 113 4.99 -10.85 21.81
C PRO A 113 6.16 -9.90 21.57
N ASP A 114 7.11 -9.88 22.50
CA ASP A 114 8.39 -9.19 22.34
C ASP A 114 9.07 -9.63 21.03
N GLY A 115 9.64 -8.66 20.31
CA GLY A 115 10.26 -8.91 19.00
C GLY A 115 9.27 -8.86 17.83
N VAL A 116 8.03 -8.42 18.04
CA VAL A 116 7.10 -8.07 16.95
C VAL A 116 6.89 -6.56 16.94
N SER A 117 7.00 -5.95 15.76
CA SER A 117 6.56 -4.58 15.54
C SER A 117 5.56 -4.51 14.41
N VAL A 118 4.46 -3.78 14.63
CA VAL A 118 3.46 -3.46 13.61
C VAL A 118 3.20 -1.98 13.64
N GLU A 119 3.40 -1.29 12.52
CA GLU A 119 3.32 0.17 12.44
C GLU A 119 2.70 0.61 11.10
N CYS A 120 2.20 1.85 11.05
CA CYS A 120 1.83 2.48 9.79
C CYS A 120 3.09 2.80 8.97
N LEU A 121 3.09 2.45 7.67
CA LEU A 121 4.22 2.75 6.79
C LEU A 121 4.48 4.26 6.71
N ARG A 122 3.40 5.07 6.67
CA ARG A 122 3.50 6.54 6.60
C ARG A 122 4.33 7.08 7.76
N ASP A 123 4.06 6.60 8.98
CA ASP A 123 4.72 7.07 10.20
C ASP A 123 6.18 6.60 10.24
N MET A 124 6.43 5.35 9.86
CA MET A 124 7.77 4.76 9.74
C MET A 124 8.66 5.55 8.76
N LEU A 125 8.13 5.88 7.57
CA LEU A 125 8.84 6.65 6.55
C LEU A 125 9.05 8.11 6.96
N THR A 126 8.09 8.71 7.66
CA THR A 126 8.21 10.09 8.17
C THR A 126 9.28 10.20 9.24
N ARG A 127 9.39 9.19 10.11
CA ARG A 127 10.44 9.11 11.13
C ARG A 127 11.81 8.74 10.57
N GLY A 128 11.87 8.20 9.35
CA GLY A 128 13.11 7.86 8.66
C GLY A 128 13.79 6.63 9.22
N ALA A 129 13.04 5.55 9.50
CA ALA A 129 13.64 4.33 10.02
C ALA A 129 14.54 3.62 8.99
N ASP A 130 15.82 3.51 9.33
CA ASP A 130 16.88 3.06 8.42
C ASP A 130 16.65 1.67 7.83
N TRP A 131 16.12 0.73 8.62
CA TRP A 131 15.99 -0.67 8.18
C TRP A 131 15.00 -0.86 7.02
N THR A 132 14.05 0.05 6.80
CA THR A 132 13.06 -0.09 5.72
C THR A 132 13.70 0.02 4.33
N GLU A 133 14.80 0.77 4.20
CA GLU A 133 15.58 0.87 2.97
C GLU A 133 16.09 -0.51 2.52
N ASP A 134 16.36 -1.43 3.46
CA ASP A 134 16.91 -2.75 3.17
C ASP A 134 15.93 -3.68 2.45
N TYR A 135 14.62 -3.40 2.51
CA TYR A 135 13.58 -4.28 1.99
C TYR A 135 12.61 -3.60 1.02
N LEU A 136 12.26 -2.33 1.25
CA LEU A 136 11.20 -1.66 0.51
C LEU A 136 11.60 -1.44 -0.95
N GLY A 137 10.80 -1.97 -1.88
CA GLY A 137 11.05 -1.89 -3.32
C GLY A 137 12.16 -2.81 -3.83
N LYS A 138 12.59 -3.79 -3.03
CA LYS A 138 13.69 -4.71 -3.36
C LYS A 138 13.25 -6.14 -3.67
N ILE A 139 12.02 -6.52 -3.33
CA ILE A 139 11.53 -7.89 -3.54
C ILE A 139 10.91 -8.04 -4.93
N ALA A 140 10.11 -7.06 -5.34
CA ALA A 140 9.48 -7.08 -6.66
C ALA A 140 10.46 -6.54 -7.71
N HIS A 141 11.01 -7.44 -8.54
CA HIS A 141 11.91 -7.07 -9.63
C HIS A 141 11.14 -6.72 -10.90
N ALA A 142 11.53 -5.63 -11.56
CA ALA A 142 10.94 -5.13 -12.82
C ALA A 142 11.09 -6.10 -14.01
N ASP A 143 11.87 -7.17 -13.87
CA ASP A 143 12.23 -8.07 -14.97
C ASP A 143 11.13 -9.05 -15.39
N THR A 144 9.96 -9.06 -14.74
CA THR A 144 8.85 -9.99 -15.06
C THR A 144 7.78 -9.41 -16.00
N GLY A 145 8.13 -8.42 -16.83
CA GLY A 145 7.23 -7.79 -17.80
C GLY A 145 6.73 -6.41 -17.36
N ASN A 146 5.72 -5.86 -18.05
CA ASN A 146 5.17 -4.55 -17.70
C ASN A 146 4.44 -4.63 -16.34
N GLN A 147 5.04 -3.99 -15.32
CA GLN A 147 4.55 -3.92 -13.96
C GLN A 147 4.04 -2.50 -13.61
N ALA A 148 3.39 -1.82 -14.57
CA ALA A 148 2.90 -0.45 -14.41
C ALA A 148 2.16 -0.17 -13.10
N LEU A 149 1.32 -1.09 -12.60
CA LEU A 149 0.63 -0.87 -11.31
C LEU A 149 1.60 -0.90 -10.11
N LEU A 150 2.62 -1.76 -10.13
CA LEU A 150 3.69 -1.72 -9.13
C LEU A 150 4.48 -0.42 -9.24
N GLU A 151 4.85 -0.02 -10.45
CA GLU A 151 5.64 1.19 -10.72
C GLU A 151 4.91 2.44 -10.22
N LEU A 152 3.60 2.53 -10.51
CA LEU A 152 2.72 3.57 -10.00
C LEU A 152 2.62 3.54 -8.47
N ASN A 153 2.46 2.35 -7.87
CA ASN A 153 2.45 2.23 -6.41
C ASN A 153 3.80 2.66 -5.81
N THR A 154 4.93 2.23 -6.38
CA THR A 154 6.27 2.62 -5.95
C THR A 154 6.47 4.14 -6.02
N ALA A 155 5.94 4.81 -7.05
CA ALA A 155 5.97 6.26 -7.19
C ALA A 155 5.12 6.98 -6.13
N MET A 156 3.90 6.48 -5.89
CA MET A 156 2.86 7.18 -5.14
C MET A 156 2.59 6.63 -3.73
N MET A 157 3.33 5.61 -3.28
CA MET A 157 3.06 4.94 -2.01
C MET A 157 3.10 5.92 -0.84
N ASP A 158 2.01 5.94 -0.10
CA ASP A 158 1.78 6.89 0.97
C ASP A 158 1.17 6.24 2.21
N SER A 159 0.75 4.98 2.12
CA SER A 159 -0.10 4.29 3.08
C SER A 159 0.27 2.82 3.20
N GLY A 160 -0.40 2.08 4.10
CA GLY A 160 -0.14 0.67 4.37
C GLY A 160 0.55 0.46 5.72
N PHE A 161 1.00 -0.75 5.97
CA PHE A 161 1.60 -1.15 7.25
C PHE A 161 2.96 -1.81 7.05
N VAL A 162 3.74 -1.81 8.11
CA VAL A 162 4.98 -2.55 8.24
C VAL A 162 4.81 -3.55 9.37
N LEU A 163 5.14 -4.81 9.12
CA LEU A 163 5.24 -5.87 10.12
C LEU A 163 6.68 -6.38 10.12
N LYS A 164 7.32 -6.38 11.28
CA LYS A 164 8.61 -7.04 11.50
C LYS A 164 8.45 -8.06 12.61
N VAL A 165 8.90 -9.29 12.35
CA VAL A 165 8.93 -10.37 13.33
C VAL A 165 10.37 -10.83 13.47
N GLU A 166 10.95 -10.69 14.66
CA GLU A 166 12.32 -11.10 14.94
C GLU A 166 12.49 -12.64 14.85
N PRO A 167 13.72 -13.14 14.62
CA PRO A 167 13.98 -14.57 14.45
C PRO A 167 13.44 -15.43 15.61
N GLY A 168 12.78 -16.53 15.27
CA GLY A 168 12.24 -17.52 16.22
C GLY A 168 10.99 -17.06 16.99
N VAL A 169 10.47 -15.85 16.74
CA VAL A 169 9.25 -15.36 17.40
C VAL A 169 8.01 -15.89 16.69
N LYS A 170 7.06 -16.41 17.46
CA LYS A 170 5.77 -16.92 16.97
C LYS A 170 4.62 -16.02 17.44
N VAL A 171 3.87 -15.50 16.49
CA VAL A 171 2.65 -14.70 16.72
C VAL A 171 1.44 -15.62 16.66
N GLU A 172 0.92 -15.98 17.84
CA GLU A 172 -0.17 -16.97 17.96
C GLU A 172 -1.52 -16.44 17.44
N GLN A 173 -1.80 -15.15 17.61
CA GLN A 173 -3.02 -14.52 17.10
C GLN A 173 -2.78 -13.94 15.70
N PRO A 174 -3.74 -14.05 14.77
CA PRO A 174 -3.60 -13.42 13.47
C PRO A 174 -3.64 -11.90 13.60
N ILE A 175 -2.76 -11.19 12.91
CA ILE A 175 -2.81 -9.73 12.78
C ILE A 175 -3.84 -9.39 11.71
N GLU A 176 -4.87 -8.64 12.08
CA GLU A 176 -5.95 -8.25 11.17
C GLU A 176 -5.69 -6.84 10.61
N VAL A 177 -5.73 -6.70 9.29
CA VAL A 177 -5.56 -5.40 8.62
C VAL A 177 -6.74 -5.15 7.70
N VAL A 178 -7.47 -4.06 7.91
CA VAL A 178 -8.68 -3.73 7.15
C VAL A 178 -8.46 -2.45 6.34
N PHE A 179 -8.64 -2.56 5.03
CA PHE A 179 -8.65 -1.44 4.10
C PHE A 179 -10.08 -1.17 3.64
N ILE A 180 -10.60 0.01 3.93
CA ILE A 180 -11.94 0.47 3.55
C ILE A 180 -11.80 1.52 2.46
N GLY A 181 -12.52 1.37 1.35
CA GLY A 181 -12.60 2.35 0.27
C GLY A 181 -14.03 2.79 -0.02
N GLY A 182 -14.20 3.96 -0.62
CA GLY A 182 -15.49 4.41 -1.19
C GLY A 182 -16.31 5.37 -0.33
N LEU A 183 -15.73 5.82 0.79
CA LEU A 183 -16.34 6.77 1.72
C LEU A 183 -16.04 8.23 1.37
N THR A 184 -16.03 8.56 0.08
CA THR A 184 -15.71 9.90 -0.42
C THR A 184 -16.80 10.40 -1.36
N LYS A 185 -16.94 11.71 -1.49
CA LYS A 185 -17.90 12.35 -2.41
C LYS A 185 -17.37 12.47 -3.85
N HIS A 186 -16.07 12.25 -4.04
CA HIS A 186 -15.35 12.36 -5.30
C HIS A 186 -14.44 11.15 -5.49
N PRO A 187 -14.07 10.79 -6.75
CA PRO A 187 -13.18 9.67 -6.99
C PRO A 187 -11.81 9.88 -6.34
N VAL A 188 -11.35 8.91 -5.56
CA VAL A 188 -10.04 8.96 -4.90
C VAL A 188 -9.13 7.80 -5.27
N ALA A 189 -7.83 8.03 -5.28
CA ALA A 189 -6.84 6.97 -5.41
C ALA A 189 -5.90 6.97 -4.22
N TYR A 190 -5.56 5.77 -3.75
CA TYR A 190 -4.62 5.57 -2.65
C TYR A 190 -3.75 4.35 -2.93
N PHE A 191 -2.54 4.37 -2.37
CA PHE A 191 -1.45 3.48 -2.75
C PHE A 191 -0.86 2.76 -1.52
N PRO A 192 -1.56 1.77 -0.94
CA PRO A 192 -1.04 1.02 0.19
C PRO A 192 0.18 0.21 -0.22
N ARG A 193 1.29 0.38 0.50
CA ARG A 193 2.47 -0.46 0.42
C ARG A 193 2.63 -1.16 1.76
N ASN A 194 2.59 -2.49 1.72
CA ASN A 194 2.62 -3.32 2.91
C ASN A 194 3.94 -4.08 2.92
N LEU A 195 4.76 -3.88 3.94
CA LEU A 195 6.05 -4.55 4.09
C LEU A 195 5.98 -5.52 5.26
N MET A 196 6.25 -6.79 5.01
CA MET A 196 6.30 -7.84 6.03
C MET A 196 7.68 -8.48 5.99
N VAL A 197 8.38 -8.47 7.12
CA VAL A 197 9.72 -9.06 7.25
C VAL A 197 9.70 -10.05 8.41
N LEU A 198 9.85 -11.34 8.10
CA LEU A 198 9.88 -12.42 9.07
C LEU A 198 11.32 -12.94 9.18
N GLY A 199 11.91 -12.84 10.37
CA GLY A 199 13.22 -13.39 10.67
C GLY A 199 13.25 -14.92 10.58
N LYS A 200 14.45 -15.51 10.58
CA LYS A 200 14.64 -16.97 10.55
C LYS A 200 13.77 -17.68 11.61
N GLY A 201 12.97 -18.65 11.19
CA GLY A 201 12.11 -19.44 12.09
C GLY A 201 10.97 -18.65 12.76
N ALA A 202 10.67 -17.44 12.31
CA ALA A 202 9.54 -16.66 12.80
C ALA A 202 8.22 -17.18 12.21
N GLU A 203 7.10 -16.99 12.91
CA GLU A 203 5.78 -17.40 12.40
C GLU A 203 4.76 -16.31 12.69
N ALA A 204 3.99 -15.90 11.69
CA ALA A 204 2.88 -14.98 11.87
C ALA A 204 1.76 -15.23 10.84
N THR A 205 0.53 -15.00 11.25
CA THR A 205 -0.63 -14.97 10.34
C THR A 205 -1.08 -13.54 10.15
N VAL A 206 -1.20 -13.08 8.91
CA VAL A 206 -1.76 -11.76 8.57
C VAL A 206 -3.01 -11.93 7.73
N VAL A 207 -4.13 -11.37 8.19
CA VAL A 207 -5.41 -11.40 7.46
C VAL A 207 -5.72 -10.00 6.96
N LYS A 208 -5.70 -9.82 5.64
CA LYS A 208 -6.03 -8.54 5.00
C LYS A 208 -7.45 -8.54 4.45
N HIS A 209 -8.26 -7.58 4.88
CA HIS A 209 -9.60 -7.34 4.36
C HIS A 209 -9.58 -6.09 3.47
N HIS A 210 -10.18 -6.19 2.28
CA HIS A 210 -10.48 -5.04 1.43
C HIS A 210 -12.00 -4.91 1.32
N VAL A 211 -12.54 -3.80 1.80
CA VAL A 211 -13.98 -3.56 1.91
C VAL A 211 -14.33 -2.29 1.14
N GLY A 212 -15.24 -2.41 0.18
CA GLY A 212 -15.90 -1.25 -0.41
C GLY A 212 -17.09 -0.84 0.46
N MET A 213 -17.10 0.38 0.97
CA MET A 213 -18.20 0.93 1.76
C MET A 213 -18.60 2.30 1.21
N GLY A 214 -19.90 2.57 1.14
CA GLY A 214 -20.43 3.77 0.51
C GLY A 214 -20.57 3.62 -1.02
N VAL A 215 -20.66 4.76 -1.71
CA VAL A 215 -20.91 4.85 -3.16
C VAL A 215 -19.83 5.62 -3.92
N GLY A 216 -18.80 6.12 -3.22
CA GLY A 216 -17.70 6.85 -3.82
C GLY A 216 -16.85 5.93 -4.69
N ALA A 217 -16.49 6.39 -5.89
CA ALA A 217 -15.53 5.68 -6.72
C ALA A 217 -14.14 5.73 -6.07
N TYR A 218 -13.40 4.62 -6.09
CA TYR A 218 -12.04 4.61 -5.60
C TYR A 218 -11.14 3.68 -6.41
N PHE A 219 -9.85 4.00 -6.43
CA PHE A 219 -8.81 3.13 -6.93
C PHE A 219 -7.82 2.81 -5.81
N ALA A 220 -7.86 1.55 -5.36
CA ALA A 220 -6.92 1.02 -4.38
C ALA A 220 -5.80 0.25 -5.09
N ASN A 221 -4.62 0.85 -5.20
CA ASN A 221 -3.46 0.17 -5.77
C ASN A 221 -2.57 -0.37 -4.64
N SER A 222 -2.88 -1.59 -4.16
CA SER A 222 -2.23 -2.20 -3.01
C SER A 222 -1.09 -3.13 -3.43
N VAL A 223 0.08 -2.96 -2.84
CA VAL A 223 1.25 -3.83 -3.03
C VAL A 223 1.65 -4.44 -1.69
N SER A 224 2.11 -5.69 -1.71
CA SER A 224 2.69 -6.36 -0.54
C SER A 224 4.04 -6.94 -0.89
N GLU A 225 5.03 -6.60 -0.09
CA GLU A 225 6.37 -7.16 -0.10
C GLU A 225 6.53 -8.01 1.15
N ILE A 226 6.88 -9.28 0.97
CA ILE A 226 6.98 -10.25 2.06
C ILE A 226 8.35 -10.90 1.95
N ASP A 227 9.22 -10.58 2.90
CA ASP A 227 10.51 -11.23 3.09
C ASP A 227 10.37 -12.30 4.17
N VAL A 228 10.69 -13.54 3.82
CA VAL A 228 10.50 -14.71 4.69
C VAL A 228 11.85 -15.38 4.90
N GLY A 229 12.35 -15.29 6.13
CA GLY A 229 13.59 -15.90 6.56
C GLY A 229 13.54 -17.43 6.47
N GLU A 230 14.72 -18.06 6.52
CA GLU A 230 14.83 -19.52 6.49
C GLU A 230 13.95 -20.18 7.56
N GLY A 231 13.04 -21.08 7.16
CA GLY A 231 12.18 -21.81 8.09
C GLY A 231 11.10 -20.97 8.79
N ALA A 232 10.87 -19.73 8.34
CA ALA A 232 9.71 -18.93 8.68
C ALA A 232 8.50 -19.23 7.77
#